data_AF-A0A7J9BIU0-F1
#
_entry.id   AF-A0A7J9BIU0-F1
#
_cell.length_a   1.000
_cell.length_b   1.000
_cell.length_c   1.000
_cell.angle_alpha   90.00
_cell.angle_beta   90.00
_cell.angle_gamma   90.00
#
_symmetry.space_group_name_H-M   'P 1'
#
loop_
_entity.id
_entity.type
_entity.pdbx_description
1 polymer ?
#
loop_
_entity_poly.entity_id
_entity_poly.type
_entity_poly.pdbx_seq_one_letter_code
_entity_poly.pdbx_strand_id
1 'polypeptide(L)'
;YWATHYISTRKGGSSIRHISREETTKIVRWIQLSSNGTVKINTSCVVVGVLKDQNGEWIFGFNRRLRKCFVFEAELCGIIDGVTLVQGRQHDRVFVLTNNLEVIRVIKEALSK
;
A
#
# COMPACT_ATOMS: atom_id res chain seq x y z
N TYR A 1 -16.85 4.90 -4.34
CA TYR A 1 -15.43 4.96 -4.69
C TYR A 1 -14.85 6.28 -4.21
N TRP A 2 -13.88 6.27 -3.28
CA TRP A 2 -13.37 7.49 -2.60
C TRP A 2 -11.88 7.81 -2.91
N ALA A 3 -11.16 6.90 -3.58
CA ALA A 3 -9.78 7.07 -4.02
C ALA A 3 -9.66 6.92 -5.56
N THR A 4 -8.76 7.69 -6.16
CA THR A 4 -8.40 7.58 -7.58
C THR A 4 -7.24 6.61 -7.71
N HIS A 5 -7.31 5.65 -8.65
CA HIS A 5 -6.27 4.63 -8.87
C HIS A 5 -5.56 4.85 -10.21
N TYR A 6 -4.27 4.56 -10.25
CA TYR A 6 -3.44 4.60 -11.46
C TYR A 6 -2.71 3.28 -11.61
N ILE A 7 -2.80 2.64 -12.78
CA ILE A 7 -2.16 1.34 -13.09
C ILE A 7 -1.15 1.56 -14.21
N SER A 8 0.03 0.93 -14.16
CA SER A 8 0.98 0.94 -15.30
C SER A 8 0.85 -0.39 -15.98
N THR A 9 0.51 -0.36 -17.26
CA THR A 9 0.62 -1.52 -18.12
C THR A 9 1.99 -1.51 -18.78
N ARG A 10 2.99 -2.17 -18.20
CA ARG A 10 4.16 -2.59 -18.98
C ARG A 10 3.79 -3.87 -19.73
N LYS A 11 3.64 -3.78 -21.06
CA LYS A 11 3.72 -4.95 -21.94
C LYS A 11 5.16 -5.44 -21.92
N GLY A 12 5.45 -6.45 -21.10
CA GLY A 12 6.70 -7.21 -21.10
C GLY A 12 6.34 -8.69 -21.03
N GLY A 13 6.71 -9.45 -22.06
CA GLY A 13 6.24 -10.80 -22.35
C GLY A 13 6.34 -11.76 -21.16
N SER A 14 5.24 -12.48 -20.92
CA SER A 14 5.20 -13.62 -20.01
C SER A 14 6.09 -14.73 -20.58
N SER A 15 7.26 -14.95 -19.98
CA SER A 15 7.95 -16.23 -20.11
C SER A 15 7.41 -17.13 -19.01
N ILE A 16 6.34 -17.85 -19.32
CA ILE A 16 5.90 -19.00 -18.53
C ILE A 16 6.96 -20.08 -18.74
N ARG A 17 7.95 -20.17 -17.85
CA ARG A 17 8.75 -21.38 -17.71
C ARG A 17 7.92 -22.36 -16.88
N HIS A 18 7.44 -23.42 -17.53
CA HIS A 18 6.98 -24.62 -16.87
C HIS A 18 8.10 -25.12 -15.95
N ILE A 19 7.95 -24.94 -14.64
CA ILE A 19 8.81 -25.59 -13.65
C ILE A 19 8.07 -26.84 -13.19
N SER A 20 8.65 -27.99 -13.52
CA SER A 20 8.19 -29.30 -13.10
C SER A 20 8.25 -29.42 -11.58
N ARG A 21 7.10 -29.78 -11.00
CA ARG A 21 6.89 -30.59 -9.79
C ARG A 21 8.15 -30.97 -9.01
N GLU A 22 8.44 -30.22 -7.94
CA GLU A 22 8.77 -30.71 -6.59
C GLU A 22 8.89 -29.54 -5.60
N GLU A 23 8.34 -29.76 -4.40
CA GLU A 23 8.36 -28.88 -3.20
C GLU A 23 7.76 -27.47 -3.34
N THR A 24 6.45 -27.33 -3.09
CA THR A 24 5.80 -26.03 -2.89
C THR A 24 6.25 -25.41 -1.57
N THR A 25 7.47 -24.87 -1.54
CA THR A 25 7.80 -23.76 -0.67
C THR A 25 6.75 -22.68 -0.93
N LYS A 26 5.94 -22.40 0.09
CA LYS A 26 4.86 -21.41 0.04
C LYS A 26 5.48 -20.10 -0.44
N ILE A 27 5.25 -19.72 -1.71
CA ILE A 27 5.75 -18.44 -2.24
C ILE A 27 4.98 -17.36 -1.51
N VAL A 28 5.55 -16.84 -0.42
CA VAL A 28 4.94 -15.77 0.36
C VAL A 28 4.87 -14.55 -0.55
N ARG A 29 3.66 -14.23 -0.99
CA ARG A 29 3.40 -13.04 -1.81
C ARG A 29 3.14 -11.89 -0.88
N TRP A 30 4.09 -10.96 -0.82
CA TRP A 30 3.92 -9.74 -0.05
C TRP A 30 3.82 -8.52 -0.96
N ILE A 31 3.07 -7.54 -0.50
CA ILE A 31 2.97 -6.23 -1.14
C ILE A 31 3.60 -5.19 -0.23
N GLN A 32 4.39 -4.30 -0.81
CA GLN A 32 4.81 -3.08 -0.15
C GLN A 32 3.76 -2.00 -0.36
N LEU A 33 3.24 -1.43 0.73
CA LEU A 33 2.44 -0.22 0.75
C LEU A 33 3.31 0.93 1.26
N SER A 34 3.52 1.93 0.43
CA SER A 34 4.13 3.20 0.86
C SER A 34 3.07 4.28 0.78
N SER A 35 2.86 5.02 1.86
CA SER A 35 1.91 6.13 1.93
C SER A 35 2.63 7.40 2.36
N ASN A 36 2.22 8.53 1.80
CA ASN A 36 2.68 9.85 2.22
C ASN A 36 1.47 10.80 2.31
N GLY A 37 1.23 11.35 3.50
CA GLY A 37 0.23 12.39 3.72
C GLY A 37 0.81 13.78 3.49
N THR A 38 0.29 14.53 2.51
CA THR A 38 0.63 15.95 2.34
C THR A 38 -0.51 16.83 2.80
N VAL A 39 -0.23 17.76 3.71
CA VAL A 39 -1.22 18.72 4.23
C VAL A 39 -0.92 20.10 3.69
N LYS A 40 -1.89 20.72 3.02
CA LYS A 40 -1.83 22.16 2.71
C LYS A 40 -2.54 22.94 3.82
N ILE A 41 -1.80 23.84 4.46
CA ILE A 41 -2.31 24.67 5.57
C ILE A 41 -3.58 25.39 5.11
N ASN A 42 -4.63 25.29 5.94
CA ASN A 42 -5.94 25.95 5.76
C ASN A 42 -6.80 25.54 4.56
N THR A 43 -6.49 24.49 3.80
CA THR A 43 -7.37 24.06 2.70
C THR A 43 -7.77 22.59 2.76
N SER A 44 -6.83 21.66 2.61
CA SER A 44 -7.15 20.24 2.41
C SER A 44 -5.89 19.40 2.56
N CYS A 45 -6.05 18.16 3.03
CA CYS A 45 -5.01 17.16 2.94
C CYS A 45 -5.19 16.34 1.66
N VAL A 46 -4.08 15.89 1.10
CA VAL A 46 -4.06 14.88 0.05
C VAL A 46 -3.19 13.76 0.53
N VAL A 47 -3.71 12.56 0.38
CA VAL A 47 -2.97 11.33 0.63
C VAL A 47 -2.60 10.71 -0.69
N VAL A 48 -1.36 10.29 -0.83
CA VAL A 48 -0.88 9.54 -1.97
C VAL A 48 -0.24 8.26 -1.46
N GLY A 49 -0.56 7.14 -2.09
CA GLY A 49 0.06 5.87 -1.78
C GLY A 49 0.42 5.08 -3.02
N VAL A 50 1.38 4.19 -2.85
CA VAL A 50 1.96 3.36 -3.90
C VAL A 50 2.05 1.93 -3.40
N LEU A 51 1.63 0.99 -4.24
CA LEU A 51 1.69 -0.44 -3.98
C LEU A 51 2.70 -1.08 -4.94
N LYS A 52 3.64 -1.83 -4.38
CA LYS A 52 4.67 -2.57 -5.12
C LYS A 52 4.62 -4.04 -4.79
N ASP A 53 5.01 -4.88 -5.75
CA ASP A 53 5.16 -6.31 -5.51
C ASP A 53 6.46 -6.63 -4.74
N GLN A 54 6.69 -7.90 -4.46
CA GLN A 54 7.88 -8.38 -3.76
C GLN A 54 9.21 -8.10 -4.48
N ASN A 55 9.18 -7.79 -5.78
CA ASN A 55 10.36 -7.42 -6.56
C ASN A 55 10.60 -5.90 -6.57
N GLY A 56 9.71 -5.14 -5.93
CA GLY A 56 9.71 -3.67 -5.97
C GLY A 56 9.07 -3.09 -7.23
N GLU A 57 8.44 -3.92 -8.07
CA GLU A 57 7.75 -3.46 -9.28
C GLU A 57 6.45 -2.76 -8.91
N TRP A 58 6.15 -1.66 -9.60
CA TRP A 58 4.94 -0.89 -9.34
C TRP A 58 3.70 -1.66 -9.80
N ILE A 59 2.76 -1.89 -8.88
CA ILE A 59 1.47 -2.51 -9.21
C ILE A 59 0.48 -1.41 -9.59
N PHE A 60 0.24 -0.48 -8.66
CA PHE A 60 -0.61 0.69 -8.86
C PHE A 60 -0.39 1.74 -7.76
N GLY A 61 -0.89 2.95 -8.00
CA GLY A 61 -0.87 4.07 -7.06
C GLY A 61 -2.28 4.56 -6.80
N PHE A 62 -2.48 5.20 -5.66
CA PHE A 62 -3.76 5.78 -5.29
C PHE A 62 -3.58 7.18 -4.71
N ASN A 63 -4.63 7.98 -4.83
CA ASN A 63 -4.74 9.21 -4.06
C ASN A 63 -6.14 9.37 -3.47
N ARG A 64 -6.20 10.09 -2.36
CA ARG A 64 -7.44 10.52 -1.73
C ARG A 64 -7.32 11.97 -1.33
N ARG A 65 -8.29 12.78 -1.73
CA ARG A 65 -8.46 14.13 -1.19
C ARG A 65 -9.25 14.03 0.11
N LEU A 66 -8.64 14.48 1.19
CA LEU A 66 -9.29 14.64 2.48
C LEU A 66 -9.69 16.12 2.68
N ARG A 67 -10.55 16.36 3.66
CA ARG A 67 -10.83 17.71 4.14
C ARG A 67 -9.64 18.23 4.97
N LYS A 68 -9.85 19.29 5.76
CA LYS A 68 -8.87 19.73 6.75
C LYS A 68 -8.65 18.60 7.76
N CYS A 69 -7.40 18.21 7.97
CA CYS A 69 -6.99 17.11 8.82
C CYS A 69 -5.54 17.34 9.29
N PHE A 70 -5.11 16.60 10.31
CA PHE A 70 -3.71 16.58 10.73
C PHE A 70 -2.86 15.66 9.84
N VAL A 71 -1.55 15.88 9.82
CA VAL A 71 -0.59 15.02 9.09
C VAL A 71 -0.71 13.57 9.55
N PHE A 72 -0.85 13.34 10.86
CA PHE A 72 -1.10 12.03 11.44
C PHE A 72 -2.36 11.34 10.87
N GLU A 73 -3.47 12.07 10.77
CA GLU A 73 -4.73 11.55 10.23
C GLU A 73 -4.62 11.23 8.74
N ALA A 74 -3.94 12.09 7.97
CA ALA A 74 -3.69 11.88 6.55
C ALA A 74 -2.87 10.60 6.30
N GLU A 75 -1.78 10.43 7.06
CA GLU A 75 -0.93 9.24 7.02
C GLU A 75 -1.71 7.97 7.35
N LEU A 76 -2.46 7.98 8.47
CA LEU A 76 -3.24 6.82 8.90
C LEU A 76 -4.34 6.46 7.91
N CYS A 77 -5.04 7.46 7.36
CA CYS A 77 -6.02 7.25 6.29
C CYS A 77 -5.36 6.56 5.10
N GLY A 78 -4.19 7.00 4.64
CA GLY A 78 -3.50 6.37 3.52
C GLY A 78 -3.12 4.92 3.74
N ILE A 79 -2.76 4.56 4.97
CA ILE A 79 -2.48 3.17 5.33
C ILE A 79 -3.77 2.34 5.28
N ILE A 80 -4.85 2.82 5.91
CA ILE A 80 -6.16 2.14 5.89
C ILE A 80 -6.64 1.95 4.46
N ASP A 81 -6.53 3.01 3.66
CA ASP A 81 -6.89 3.07 2.26
C ASP A 81 -6.11 2.03 1.46
N GLY A 82 -4.78 2.02 1.57
CA GLY A 82 -3.91 1.08 0.88
C GLY A 82 -4.14 -0.38 1.30
N VAL A 83 -4.32 -0.64 2.60
CA VAL A 83 -4.62 -1.98 3.13
C VAL A 83 -5.97 -2.47 2.60
N THR A 84 -6.99 -1.62 2.62
CA THR A 84 -8.34 -1.95 2.09
C THR A 84 -8.29 -2.31 0.61
N LEU A 85 -7.42 -1.68 -0.17
CA LEU A 85 -7.29 -1.93 -1.61
C LEU A 85 -6.60 -3.28 -1.95
N VAL A 86 -5.83 -3.83 -1.01
CA VAL A 86 -5.21 -5.15 -1.14
C VAL A 86 -5.95 -6.25 -0.39
N GLN A 87 -6.86 -5.90 0.52
CA GLN A 87 -7.78 -6.84 1.15
C GLN A 87 -8.61 -7.57 0.08
N GLY A 88 -8.75 -8.89 0.23
CA GLY A 88 -9.46 -9.74 -0.74
C GLY A 88 -8.66 -10.12 -1.99
N ARG A 89 -7.42 -9.67 -2.14
CA ARG A 89 -6.48 -10.18 -3.16
C ARG A 89 -5.63 -11.32 -2.60
N GLN A 90 -5.05 -12.14 -3.46
CA GLN A 90 -4.20 -13.29 -3.08
C GLN A 90 -2.79 -12.85 -2.61
N HIS A 91 -2.73 -12.08 -1.52
CA HIS A 91 -1.48 -11.68 -0.88
C HIS A 91 -1.48 -12.14 0.57
N ASP A 92 -0.36 -12.70 1.00
CA ASP A 92 -0.23 -13.26 2.35
C ASP A 92 0.12 -12.18 3.39
N ARG A 93 0.81 -11.11 2.95
CA ARG A 93 1.35 -10.07 3.84
C ARG A 93 1.39 -8.70 3.17
N VAL A 94 1.22 -7.66 3.97
CA VAL A 94 1.37 -6.26 3.56
C VAL A 94 2.45 -5.61 4.42
N PHE A 95 3.50 -5.10 3.78
CA PHE A 95 4.54 -4.31 4.43
C PHE A 95 4.21 -2.82 4.30
N VAL A 96 3.91 -2.17 5.42
CA VAL A 96 3.60 -0.74 5.45
C VAL A 96 4.87 0.06 5.70
N LEU A 97 5.20 0.98 4.78
CA LEU A 97 6.29 1.92 4.89
C LEU A 97 5.73 3.35 5.06
N THR A 98 6.06 3.95 6.20
CA THR A 98 5.72 5.33 6.57
C THR A 98 6.92 5.96 7.28
N ASN A 99 7.14 7.26 7.12
CA ASN A 99 8.14 8.03 7.87
C ASN A 99 7.56 8.63 9.16
N ASN A 100 6.28 8.43 9.45
CA ASN A 100 5.61 8.94 10.64
C ASN A 100 5.74 7.95 11.80
N LEU A 101 6.69 8.24 12.71
CA LEU A 101 6.96 7.40 13.89
C LEU A 101 5.75 7.25 14.83
N GLU A 102 4.90 8.28 14.92
CA GLU A 102 3.70 8.23 15.76
C GLU A 102 2.70 7.21 15.22
N VAL A 103 2.52 7.16 13.89
CA VAL A 103 1.68 6.17 13.21
C VAL A 103 2.23 4.75 13.39
N ILE A 104 3.55 4.56 13.27
CA ILE A 104 4.18 3.26 13.52
C ILE A 104 3.90 2.77 14.94
N ARG A 105 4.06 3.65 15.93
CA ARG A 105 3.81 3.32 17.35
C ARG A 105 2.37 2.87 17.56
N VAL A 106 1.39 3.67 17.13
CA VAL A 106 -0.04 3.38 17.32
C VAL A 106 -0.45 2.09 16.64
N ILE A 107 0.03 1.84 15.41
CA ILE A 107 -0.28 0.59 14.69
C ILE A 107 0.34 -0.61 15.41
N LYS A 108 1.60 -0.51 15.88
CA LYS A 108 2.24 -1.60 16.63
C LYS A 108 1.51 -1.91 17.93
N GLU A 109 1.11 -0.90 18.68
CA GLU A 109 0.32 -1.07 19.90
C GLU A 109 -1.04 -1.73 19.61
N ALA A 110 -1.70 -1.35 18.51
CA ALA A 110 -2.97 -1.94 18.09
C ALA A 110 -2.84 -3.41 17.64
N LEU A 111 -1.72 -3.77 17.00
CA LEU A 111 -1.45 -5.14 16.53
C LEU A 111 -0.90 -6.07 17.64
N SER A 112 -0.49 -5.51 18.78
CA SER A 112 0.04 -6.26 19.92
C SER A 112 -1.04 -6.64 20.94
N LYS A 113 -2.29 -6.27 20.68
CA LYS A 113 -3.49 -6.66 21.45
C LYS A 113 -4.16 -7.85 20.80
#